data_AF-A0A3B9ADU2-F1
#
_entry.id   AF-A0A3B9ADU2-F1
#
_cell.length_a   1.000
_cell.length_b   1.000
_cell.length_c   1.000
_cell.angle_alpha   90.00
_cell.angle_beta   90.00
_cell.angle_gamma   90.00
#
_symmetry.space_group_name_H-M   'P 1'
#
loop_
_entity.id
_entity.type
_entity.pdbx_description
1 polymer ?
#
loop_
_entity_poly.entity_id
_entity_poly.type
_entity_poly.pdbx_seq_one_letter_code
_entity_poly.pdbx_strand_id
1 'polypeptide(L)'
;DWNKPDGLFVITPGQVDDFVRNLPVGKLFGVGKVTEKKLHELGAVTCGDLRELPLAALSERFGVMGQRLYELCRGIDKRAVKTNRRRKSLSVETTFAIDLADV
;
A
#
# COMPACT_ATOMS: atom_id res chain seq x y z
N ASP A 1 12.15 -2.16 7.89
CA ASP A 1 12.71 -0.80 7.71
C ASP A 1 13.07 -0.14 9.02
N TRP A 2 12.27 -0.26 10.08
CA TRP A 2 12.38 0.63 11.25
C TRP A 2 13.65 0.46 12.09
N ASN A 3 14.20 -0.75 12.20
CA ASN A 3 15.50 -0.99 12.84
C ASN A 3 16.51 -1.59 11.85
N LYS A 4 16.52 -1.15 10.58
CA LYS A 4 17.57 -1.56 9.64
C LYS A 4 18.85 -0.72 9.86
N PRO A 5 20.05 -1.26 9.60
CA PRO A 5 20.35 -2.67 9.30
C PRO A 5 20.46 -3.54 10.58
N ASP A 6 20.37 -4.87 10.40
CA ASP A 6 20.56 -5.93 11.43
C ASP A 6 19.70 -5.87 12.72
N GLY A 7 18.61 -5.10 12.72
CA GLY A 7 17.69 -5.04 13.87
C GLY A 7 16.37 -5.77 13.64
N LEU A 8 15.77 -6.21 14.75
CA LEU A 8 14.41 -6.74 14.82
C LEU A 8 13.44 -5.64 15.26
N PHE A 9 12.23 -5.64 14.69
CA PHE A 9 11.12 -4.78 15.12
C PHE A 9 9.84 -5.62 15.18
N VAL A 10 9.23 -5.71 16.35
CA VAL A 10 8.04 -6.53 16.60
C VAL A 10 6.88 -5.62 16.99
N ILE A 11 5.73 -5.85 16.38
CA ILE A 11 4.47 -5.18 16.72
C ILE A 11 3.55 -6.25 17.31
N THR A 12 3.24 -6.13 18.59
CA THR A 12 2.29 -7.02 19.28
C THR A 12 0.85 -6.58 19.02
N PRO A 13 -0.17 -7.44 19.21
CA PRO A 13 -1.57 -7.08 18.97
C PRO A 13 -2.02 -5.79 19.66
N GLY A 14 -1.57 -5.55 20.90
CA GLY A 14 -1.90 -4.33 21.65
C GLY A 14 -1.27 -3.05 21.10
N GLN A 15 -0.23 -3.16 20.28
CA GLN A 15 0.45 -2.02 19.65
C GLN A 15 -0.08 -1.70 18.25
N VAL A 16 -0.88 -2.58 17.65
CA VAL A 16 -1.30 -2.47 16.25
C VAL A 16 -2.08 -1.19 16.00
N ASP A 17 -3.07 -0.84 16.85
CA ASP A 17 -3.92 0.30 16.56
C ASP A 17 -3.13 1.61 16.52
N ASP A 18 -2.34 1.86 17.56
CA ASP A 18 -1.53 3.06 17.69
C ASP A 18 -0.43 3.13 16.63
N PHE A 19 0.22 2.00 16.35
CA PHE A 19 1.25 1.93 15.32
C PHE A 19 0.68 2.25 13.95
N VAL A 20 -0.42 1.59 13.57
CA VAL A 20 -1.03 1.76 12.25
C VAL A 20 -1.61 3.16 12.13
N ARG A 21 -2.29 3.70 13.13
CA ARG A 21 -2.87 5.06 13.10
C ARG A 21 -1.83 6.13 12.72
N ASN A 22 -0.62 6.03 13.25
CA ASN A 22 0.46 6.98 12.98
C ASN A 22 1.25 6.69 11.70
N LEU A 23 0.94 5.61 10.98
CA LEU A 23 1.65 5.20 9.78
C LEU A 23 1.29 6.11 8.58
N PRO A 24 2.26 6.66 7.83
CA PRO A 24 1.97 7.38 6.59
C PRO A 24 1.27 6.48 5.56
N VAL A 25 0.29 7.00 4.82
CA VAL A 25 -0.49 6.19 3.87
C VAL A 25 0.39 5.56 2.77
N GLY A 26 1.48 6.22 2.36
CA GLY A 26 2.44 5.70 1.40
C GLY A 26 3.21 4.46 1.86
N LYS A 27 3.18 4.12 3.16
CA LYS A 27 3.78 2.89 3.69
C LYS A 27 2.83 1.68 3.62
N LEU A 28 1.55 1.88 3.30
CA LEU A 28 0.62 0.77 3.11
C LEU A 28 0.97 -0.03 1.85
N PHE A 29 0.95 -1.36 1.98
CA PHE A 29 1.24 -2.24 0.85
C PHE A 29 0.22 -2.04 -0.28
N GLY A 30 0.73 -1.71 -1.48
CA GLY A 30 -0.09 -1.41 -2.67
C GLY A 30 -0.38 0.08 -2.87
N VAL A 31 0.04 0.95 -1.94
CA VAL A 31 0.03 2.40 -2.14
C VAL A 31 1.37 2.83 -2.73
N GLY A 32 1.37 3.20 -4.01
CA GLY A 32 2.51 3.83 -4.67
C GLY A 32 2.36 5.35 -4.75
N LYS A 33 3.36 6.04 -5.32
CA LYS A 33 3.44 7.51 -5.41
C LYS A 33 2.14 8.20 -5.89
N VAL A 34 1.49 7.63 -6.91
CA VAL A 34 0.26 8.19 -7.48
C VAL A 34 -0.92 8.06 -6.52
N THR A 35 -1.09 6.89 -5.90
CA THR A 35 -2.17 6.64 -4.94
C THR A 35 -1.96 7.46 -3.67
N GLU A 36 -0.72 7.57 -3.19
CA GLU A 36 -0.36 8.42 -2.05
C GLU A 36 -0.73 9.89 -2.31
N LYS A 37 -0.33 10.46 -3.46
CA LYS A 37 -0.71 11.82 -3.85
C LYS A 37 -2.23 12.01 -3.84
N LYS A 38 -2.97 11.06 -4.43
CA LYS A 38 -4.43 11.08 -4.46
C LYS A 38 -5.06 11.04 -3.07
N LEU A 39 -4.46 10.33 -2.11
CA LEU A 39 -4.93 10.29 -0.72
C LEU A 39 -4.64 11.62 0.00
N HIS A 40 -3.47 12.20 -0.23
CA HIS A 40 -3.11 13.52 0.30
C HIS A 40 -4.07 14.62 -0.19
N GLU A 41 -4.50 14.57 -1.45
CA GLU A 41 -5.52 15.47 -2.01
C GLU A 41 -6.89 15.34 -1.31
N LEU A 42 -7.18 14.21 -0.66
CA LEU A 42 -8.38 14.01 0.16
C LEU A 42 -8.16 14.38 1.64
N GLY A 43 -7.00 14.95 1.98
CA GLY A 43 -6.62 15.27 3.36
C GLY A 43 -6.09 14.09 4.16
N ALA A 44 -5.86 12.92 3.54
CA ALA A 44 -5.39 11.73 4.24
C ALA A 44 -3.88 11.53 4.08
N VAL A 45 -3.09 11.98 5.06
CA VAL A 45 -1.61 11.83 5.06
C VAL A 45 -1.19 10.60 5.88
N THR A 46 -1.87 10.36 6.99
CA THR A 46 -1.68 9.20 7.86
C THR A 46 -2.84 8.21 7.74
N CYS A 47 -2.63 7.00 8.21
CA CYS A 47 -3.72 6.02 8.33
C CYS A 47 -4.80 6.49 9.31
N GLY A 48 -4.46 7.32 10.30
CA GLY A 48 -5.42 7.99 11.18
C GLY A 48 -6.39 8.86 10.39
N ASP A 49 -5.87 9.75 9.55
CA ASP A 49 -6.68 10.61 8.68
C ASP A 49 -7.52 9.76 7.69
N LEU A 50 -6.92 8.71 7.14
CA LEU A 50 -7.59 7.79 6.21
C LEU A 50 -8.76 7.04 6.88
N ARG A 51 -8.75 6.82 8.20
CA ARG A 51 -9.85 6.16 8.92
C ARG A 51 -11.11 7.02 8.96
N GLU A 52 -10.98 8.33 8.92
CA GLU A 52 -12.10 9.28 8.93
C GLU A 52 -12.88 9.28 7.61
N LEU A 53 -12.27 8.76 6.54
CA LEU A 53 -12.94 8.63 5.24
C LEU A 53 -13.91 7.43 5.25
N PRO A 54 -15.18 7.62 4.83
CA PRO A 54 -16.13 6.52 4.79
C PRO A 54 -15.77 5.52 3.70
N LEU A 55 -16.07 4.25 3.94
CA LEU A 55 -15.80 3.17 2.98
C LEU A 55 -16.43 3.44 1.60
N ALA A 56 -17.62 4.02 1.55
CA ALA A 56 -18.29 4.38 0.30
C ALA A 56 -17.43 5.33 -0.56
N ALA A 57 -16.90 6.41 0.03
CA ALA A 57 -16.06 7.37 -0.69
C ALA A 57 -14.73 6.74 -1.16
N LEU A 58 -14.12 5.88 -0.34
CA LEU A 58 -12.92 5.15 -0.74
C LEU A 58 -13.20 4.17 -1.88
N SER A 59 -14.34 3.49 -1.84
CA SER A 59 -14.74 2.51 -2.86
C SER A 59 -15.09 3.20 -4.17
N GLU A 60 -15.76 4.35 -4.13
CA GLU A 60 -16.06 5.17 -5.31
C GLU A 60 -14.77 5.65 -6.00
N ARG A 61 -13.79 6.14 -5.23
CA ARG A 61 -12.57 6.73 -5.80
C ARG A 61 -11.48 5.73 -6.17
N PHE A 62 -11.42 4.58 -5.50
CA PHE A 62 -10.33 3.60 -5.66
C PHE A 62 -10.82 2.18 -6.02
N GLY A 63 -12.12 1.98 -6.20
CA GLY A 63 -12.70 0.67 -6.53
C GLY A 63 -12.39 -0.39 -5.48
N VAL A 64 -11.97 -1.58 -5.94
CA VAL A 64 -11.57 -2.71 -5.07
C VAL A 64 -10.45 -2.32 -4.09
N MET A 65 -9.57 -1.39 -4.48
CA MET A 65 -8.51 -0.91 -3.60
C MET A 65 -9.06 -0.06 -2.44
N GLY A 66 -10.23 0.57 -2.60
CA GLY A 66 -10.88 1.35 -1.55
C GLY A 66 -11.20 0.52 -0.30
N GLN A 67 -11.82 -0.65 -0.49
CA GLN A 67 -12.05 -1.62 0.59
C GLN A 67 -10.73 -1.99 1.27
N ARG A 68 -9.68 -2.24 0.49
CA ARG A 68 -8.39 -2.64 1.01
C ARG A 68 -7.71 -1.52 1.81
N LEU A 69 -7.80 -0.27 1.36
CA LEU A 69 -7.32 0.89 2.09
C LEU A 69 -8.04 1.05 3.43
N TYR A 70 -9.37 0.87 3.42
CA TYR A 70 -10.21 0.93 4.62
C TYR A 70 -9.84 -0.12 5.67
N GLU A 71 -9.51 -1.34 5.24
CA GLU A 71 -9.08 -2.43 6.13
C GLU A 71 -7.64 -2.23 6.61
N LEU A 72 -6.70 -1.94 5.70
CA LEU A 72 -5.28 -1.82 6.02
C LEU A 72 -4.99 -0.67 6.97
N CYS A 73 -5.66 0.49 6.83
CA CYS A 73 -5.49 1.60 7.77
C CYS A 73 -5.98 1.26 9.19
N ARG A 74 -6.73 0.17 9.35
CA ARG A 74 -7.21 -0.38 10.64
C ARG A 74 -6.40 -1.60 11.09
N GLY A 75 -5.30 -1.92 10.42
CA GLY A 75 -4.47 -3.09 10.72
C GLY A 75 -5.11 -4.43 10.34
N ILE A 76 -6.16 -4.41 9.52
CA ILE A 76 -6.88 -5.61 9.11
C ILE A 76 -6.29 -6.12 7.80
N ASP A 77 -5.69 -7.31 7.83
CA ASP A 77 -5.26 -8.04 6.63
C ASP A 77 -5.53 -9.53 6.81
N LYS A 78 -6.55 -10.04 6.11
CA LYS A 78 -7.01 -11.44 6.20
C LYS A 78 -6.30 -12.36 5.22
N ARG A 79 -5.29 -11.89 4.48
CA ARG A 79 -4.57 -12.70 3.50
C ARG A 79 -3.76 -13.78 4.20
N ALA A 80 -4.05 -15.04 3.87
CA ALA A 80 -3.21 -16.15 4.29
C ALA A 80 -1.80 -16.04 3.68
N VAL A 81 -0.79 -16.45 4.45
CA VAL A 81 0.57 -16.63 3.94
C VAL A 81 0.53 -17.72 2.87
N LYS A 82 1.06 -17.41 1.68
CA LYS A 82 1.17 -18.36 0.57
C LYS A 82 2.64 -18.72 0.38
N THR A 83 2.99 -19.95 0.77
CA THR A 83 4.38 -20.46 0.69
C THR A 83 4.79 -20.85 -0.72
N ASN A 84 3.84 -21.12 -1.62
CA ASN A 84 4.11 -21.49 -3.00
C ASN A 84 3.32 -20.61 -3.99
N ARG A 85 3.95 -20.29 -5.12
CA ARG A 85 3.40 -19.48 -6.22
C ARG A 85 3.91 -20.04 -7.55
N ARG A 86 3.00 -20.44 -8.45
CA ARG A 86 3.36 -20.74 -9.84
C ARG A 86 3.60 -19.44 -10.61
N ARG A 87 4.71 -19.34 -11.34
CA ARG A 87 5.00 -18.23 -12.27
C ARG A 87 3.93 -18.19 -13.37
N LYS A 88 3.40 -17.00 -13.68
CA LYS A 88 2.34 -16.81 -14.69
C LYS A 88 2.85 -16.23 -16.01
N SER A 89 3.94 -15.50 -16.01
CA SER A 89 4.51 -14.85 -17.19
C SER A 89 6.05 -14.90 -17.18
N LEU A 90 6.63 -14.79 -18.36
CA LEU A 90 8.06 -14.56 -18.61
C LEU A 90 8.14 -13.46 -19.68
N SER A 91 8.90 -12.40 -19.41
CA SER A 91 9.06 -11.24 -20.31
C SER A 91 10.53 -10.95 -20.51
N VAL A 92 10.89 -10.43 -21.68
CA VAL A 92 12.20 -9.84 -21.99
C VAL A 92 11.94 -8.43 -22.48
N GLU A 93 12.47 -7.45 -21.76
CA GLU A 93 12.28 -6.03 -22.04
C GLU A 93 13.65 -5.35 -22.20
N THR A 94 13.73 -4.37 -23.11
CA THR A 94 14.94 -3.57 -23.33
C THR A 94 14.52 -2.12 -23.46
N THR A 95 14.99 -1.28 -22.55
CA THR A 95 14.87 0.18 -22.67
C THR A 95 16.09 0.69 -23.42
N PHE A 96 15.87 1.24 -24.62
CA PHE A 96 16.95 1.83 -25.43
C PHE A 96 17.29 3.24 -24.94
N ALA A 97 18.54 3.67 -25.18
CA ALA A 97 19.01 5.00 -24.78
C ALA A 97 18.37 6.13 -25.61
N ILE A 98 17.92 5.80 -26.81
CA ILE A 98 17.21 6.67 -27.74
C ILE A 98 16.03 5.91 -28.34
N ASP A 99 14.98 6.64 -28.70
CA ASP A 99 13.83 6.06 -29.40
C ASP A 99 14.26 5.55 -30.77
N LEU A 100 13.74 4.38 -31.16
CA LEU A 100 13.98 3.80 -32.47
C LEU A 100 12.96 4.38 -33.46
N ALA A 101 13.39 4.68 -34.68
CA ALA A 101 12.47 5.10 -35.73
C ALA A 101 11.59 3.92 -36.19
N ASP A 102 10.33 4.18 -36.49
CA ASP A 102 9.45 3.22 -37.16
C ASP A 102 10.01 2.92 -38.57
N VAL A 103 10.10 1.64 -38.94
CA VAL A 103 10.56 1.16 -40.26
C VAL A 103 9.39 1.00 -41.21
#